data_AF-A0A1G7RZV8-F1
#
_entry.id   AF-A0A1G7RZV8-F1
#
_cell.length_a   1.000
_cell.length_b   1.000
_cell.length_c   1.000
_cell.angle_alpha   90.00
_cell.angle_beta   90.00
_cell.angle_gamma   90.00
#
_symmetry.space_group_name_H-M   'P 1'
#
loop_
_entity.id
_entity.type
_entity.pdbx_description
1 polymer ?
#
loop_
_entity_poly.entity_id
_entity_poly.type
_entity_poly.pdbx_seq_one_letter_code
_entity_poly.pdbx_strand_id
1 'polypeptide(L)'
;MQEDVREDVTGVIRGGGDRPAARNGVVCSVPTAIAVTSPGLALPPLDRGTPPAVVQPGPTLEQSVLALHALVEQHGYVIALHPAASGGTAPDPAVQRLRTARSMLETDRVALVPVELPPLGLALLAQQLRQLSVCDLSPGVLACAARLLAHYVYAGALLGSVARLDRLPVTLTAHAKSWVPGAQFAVLATPRPRLVRVGQEELPGPEFGTRLLVAAGQPPSDWVTTTLAPSWRVQGVATVPLPEPSGTWWGTTRLAEFAAGLHDVSVLYQLVSSVRRELCRWCGLELIGDRCGFCAAPLLAPPPQPPPPSLAPARAHAGSVRALPPGMT
;
A
#
# COMPACT_ATOMS: atom_id res chain seq x y z
N MET A 1 5.88 46.75 -49.18
CA MET A 1 4.65 45.95 -49.26
C MET A 1 5.07 44.49 -49.12
N GLN A 2 5.50 43.93 -47.97
CA GLN A 2 5.16 44.09 -46.56
C GLN A 2 3.67 44.11 -46.29
N GLU A 3 3.15 42.93 -45.94
CA GLU A 3 1.93 42.60 -45.19
C GLU A 3 2.00 41.08 -44.92
N ASP A 4 1.45 40.51 -43.87
CA ASP A 4 1.62 40.77 -42.44
C ASP A 4 1.47 39.38 -41.80
N VAL A 5 2.21 39.15 -40.72
CA VAL A 5 2.21 37.91 -39.95
C VAL A 5 1.15 38.04 -38.87
N ARG A 6 0.25 37.05 -38.71
CA ARG A 6 -0.28 36.52 -37.44
C ARG A 6 -1.55 35.69 -37.66
N GLU A 7 -1.45 34.38 -37.43
CA GLU A 7 -2.61 33.59 -37.02
C GLU A 7 -2.20 32.58 -35.95
N ASP A 8 -3.19 32.29 -35.12
CA ASP A 8 -3.10 32.15 -33.68
C ASP A 8 -2.88 30.70 -33.25
N VAL A 9 -2.05 30.52 -32.22
CA VAL A 9 -1.69 29.22 -31.65
C VAL A 9 -2.61 28.97 -30.46
N THR A 10 -3.60 28.09 -30.62
CA THR A 10 -4.25 27.39 -29.50
C THR A 10 -4.68 25.98 -29.92
N GLY A 11 -3.69 25.14 -30.21
CA GLY A 11 -3.87 23.70 -30.32
C GLY A 11 -4.04 23.07 -28.93
N VAL A 12 -5.28 22.82 -28.52
CA VAL A 12 -5.56 21.91 -27.40
C VAL A 12 -5.22 20.50 -27.86
N ILE A 13 -4.05 20.01 -27.49
CA ILE A 13 -3.65 18.61 -27.70
C ILE A 13 -4.53 17.73 -26.81
N ARG A 14 -5.62 17.22 -27.38
CA ARG A 14 -6.33 16.06 -26.86
C ARG A 14 -5.44 14.85 -27.13
N GLY A 15 -4.75 14.38 -26.08
CA GLY A 15 -4.11 13.06 -26.08
C GLY A 15 -5.17 11.99 -26.30
N GLY A 16 -5.28 11.51 -27.53
CA GLY A 16 -6.11 10.37 -27.89
C GLY A 16 -5.51 9.10 -27.30
N GLY A 17 -5.95 8.74 -26.10
CA GLY A 17 -5.71 7.41 -25.54
C GLY A 17 -6.35 6.38 -26.45
N ASP A 18 -5.51 5.52 -27.02
CA ASP A 18 -5.91 4.44 -27.90
C ASP A 18 -6.88 3.51 -27.16
N ARG A 19 -8.15 3.54 -27.55
CA ARG A 19 -9.21 2.70 -26.99
C ARG A 19 -9.07 1.31 -27.61
N PRO A 20 -8.82 0.24 -26.84
CA PRO A 20 -8.94 -1.10 -27.39
C PRO A 20 -10.41 -1.33 -27.75
N ALA A 21 -10.67 -1.54 -29.04
CA ALA A 21 -11.96 -1.92 -29.56
C ALA A 21 -12.40 -3.24 -28.90
N ALA A 22 -13.58 -3.23 -28.27
CA ALA A 22 -14.24 -4.43 -27.79
C ALA A 22 -14.57 -5.33 -28.99
N ARG A 23 -13.69 -6.31 -29.26
CA ARG A 23 -13.92 -7.38 -30.23
C ARG A 23 -14.06 -8.69 -29.46
N ASN A 24 -15.30 -9.21 -29.45
CA ASN A 24 -15.70 -10.59 -29.24
C ASN A 24 -15.01 -11.41 -28.12
N GLY A 25 -15.71 -11.54 -26.99
CA GLY A 25 -15.98 -12.85 -26.35
C GLY A 25 -14.84 -13.66 -25.73
N VAL A 26 -13.61 -13.17 -25.74
CA VAL A 26 -12.49 -13.69 -24.93
C VAL A 26 -11.83 -12.47 -24.30
N VAL A 27 -12.05 -12.26 -23.00
CA VAL A 27 -11.21 -11.34 -22.24
C VAL A 27 -9.87 -12.03 -22.11
N CYS A 28 -8.94 -11.74 -23.03
CA CYS A 28 -7.54 -12.08 -22.80
C CYS A 28 -7.09 -11.21 -21.62
N SER A 29 -6.90 -11.82 -20.46
CA SER A 29 -6.32 -11.15 -19.30
C SER A 29 -5.02 -10.47 -19.74
N VAL A 30 -4.95 -9.15 -19.63
CA VAL A 30 -3.71 -8.43 -19.93
C VAL A 30 -2.68 -8.85 -18.88
N PRO A 31 -1.49 -9.35 -19.28
CA PRO A 31 -0.49 -9.73 -18.30
C PRO A 31 -0.21 -8.56 -17.36
N THR A 32 0.05 -8.84 -16.09
CA THR A 32 0.34 -7.77 -15.13
C THR A 32 1.49 -8.22 -14.24
N ALA A 33 2.58 -7.46 -14.26
CA ALA A 33 3.72 -7.73 -13.39
C ALA A 33 3.45 -7.17 -11.99
N ILE A 34 3.73 -7.97 -10.96
CA ILE A 34 3.73 -7.51 -9.56
C ILE A 34 5.16 -7.22 -9.14
N ALA A 35 5.41 -5.99 -8.72
CA ALA A 35 6.70 -5.52 -8.26
C ALA A 35 6.69 -5.18 -6.77
N VAL A 36 7.84 -5.30 -6.12
CA VAL A 36 8.07 -4.98 -4.71
C VAL A 36 9.36 -4.19 -4.53
N THR A 37 9.47 -3.40 -3.46
CA THR A 37 10.59 -2.46 -3.27
C THR A 37 11.87 -3.06 -2.73
N SER A 38 11.87 -4.30 -2.22
CA SER A 38 13.07 -4.99 -1.77
C SER A 38 13.04 -6.50 -2.07
N PRO A 39 14.20 -7.16 -2.18
CA PRO A 39 14.28 -8.60 -2.44
C PRO A 39 13.58 -9.47 -1.39
N GLY A 40 13.69 -9.13 -0.10
CA GLY A 40 13.03 -9.87 0.98
C GLY A 40 11.49 -9.83 0.93
N LEU A 41 10.90 -8.94 0.12
CA LEU A 41 9.45 -8.91 -0.14
C LEU A 41 9.03 -9.83 -1.31
N ALA A 42 9.99 -10.33 -2.09
CA ALA A 42 9.76 -11.19 -3.25
C ALA A 42 9.76 -12.67 -2.84
N LEU A 43 8.68 -13.12 -2.20
CA LEU A 43 8.55 -14.53 -1.82
C LEU A 43 8.64 -15.46 -3.05
N PRO A 44 9.18 -16.69 -2.90
CA PRO A 44 9.23 -17.64 -3.99
C PRO A 44 7.82 -17.99 -4.49
N PRO A 45 7.66 -18.30 -5.79
CA PRO A 45 6.39 -18.82 -6.30
C PRO A 45 6.04 -20.15 -5.63
N LEU A 46 4.75 -20.40 -5.41
CA LEU A 46 4.25 -21.66 -4.84
C LEU A 46 4.11 -22.77 -5.90
N ASP A 47 4.06 -22.39 -7.18
CA ASP A 47 3.86 -23.25 -8.33
C ASP A 47 4.64 -22.72 -9.55
N ARG A 48 4.73 -23.50 -10.63
CA ARG A 48 5.49 -23.12 -11.84
C ARG A 48 4.80 -22.11 -12.75
N GLY A 49 3.49 -21.93 -12.62
CA GLY A 49 2.68 -21.06 -13.47
C GLY A 49 2.64 -19.61 -12.98
N THR A 50 2.93 -19.37 -11.71
CA THR A 50 2.92 -18.03 -11.12
C THR A 50 4.24 -17.28 -11.43
N PRO A 51 4.22 -16.13 -12.14
CA PRO A 51 5.42 -15.36 -12.45
C PRO A 51 6.10 -14.85 -11.17
N PRO A 52 7.44 -14.68 -11.11
CA PRO A 52 8.14 -14.13 -9.95
C PRO A 52 7.75 -12.67 -9.67
N ALA A 53 7.88 -12.24 -8.41
CA ALA A 53 7.80 -10.81 -8.09
C ALA A 53 9.05 -10.13 -8.63
N VAL A 54 8.91 -8.92 -9.18
CA VAL A 54 10.05 -8.15 -9.68
C VAL A 54 10.48 -7.14 -8.63
N VAL A 55 11.77 -7.04 -8.35
CA VAL A 55 12.27 -6.00 -7.44
C VAL A 55 12.40 -4.70 -8.21
N GLN A 56 11.61 -3.70 -7.84
CA GLN A 56 11.68 -2.34 -8.38
C GLN A 56 11.48 -1.32 -7.25
N PRO A 57 12.25 -0.23 -7.23
CA PRO A 57 13.11 0.25 -8.30
C PRO A 57 14.51 -0.39 -8.31
N GLY A 58 15.25 -0.23 -9.41
CA GLY A 58 16.70 -0.50 -9.45
C GLY A 58 17.51 0.47 -8.56
N PRO A 59 18.81 0.23 -8.35
CA PRO A 59 19.64 1.05 -7.46
C PRO A 59 19.83 2.48 -7.95
N THR A 60 19.81 2.71 -9.27
CA THR A 60 19.86 4.05 -9.89
C THR A 60 18.55 4.39 -10.59
N LEU A 61 18.30 5.69 -10.81
CA LEU A 61 17.11 6.14 -11.52
C LEU A 61 17.07 5.62 -12.96
N GLU A 62 18.18 5.71 -13.70
CA GLU A 62 18.29 5.21 -15.07
C GLU A 62 17.94 3.72 -15.18
N GLN A 63 18.52 2.89 -14.29
CA GLN A 63 18.21 1.46 -14.26
C GLN A 63 16.74 1.21 -13.91
N SER A 64 16.13 2.06 -13.08
CA SER A 64 14.70 1.95 -12.73
C SER A 64 13.81 2.31 -13.92
N VAL A 65 14.16 3.34 -14.69
CA VAL A 65 13.43 3.74 -15.90
C VAL A 65 13.50 2.64 -16.95
N LEU A 66 14.70 2.14 -17.25
CA LEU A 66 14.90 1.07 -18.22
C LEU A 66 14.16 -0.22 -17.82
N ALA A 67 14.27 -0.62 -16.56
CA ALA A 67 13.62 -1.84 -16.09
C ALA A 67 12.09 -1.71 -16.03
N LEU A 68 11.55 -0.56 -15.58
CA LEU A 68 10.10 -0.33 -15.63
C LEU A 68 9.58 -0.28 -17.06
N HIS A 69 10.30 0.36 -17.98
CA HIS A 69 9.92 0.36 -19.40
C HIS A 69 9.85 -1.07 -19.94
N ALA A 70 10.90 -1.88 -19.72
CA ALA A 70 10.93 -3.27 -20.16
C ALA A 70 9.77 -4.10 -19.58
N LEU A 71 9.43 -3.91 -18.30
CA LEU A 71 8.30 -4.60 -17.66
C LEU A 71 6.96 -4.19 -18.28
N VAL A 72 6.78 -2.90 -18.56
CA VAL A 72 5.57 -2.38 -19.19
C VAL A 72 5.42 -2.89 -20.62
N GLU A 73 6.50 -3.00 -21.38
CA GLU A 73 6.45 -3.58 -22.74
C GLU A 73 6.22 -5.09 -22.72
N GLN A 74 6.82 -5.81 -21.75
CA GLN A 74 6.68 -7.25 -21.64
C GLN A 74 5.32 -7.69 -21.11
N HIS A 75 4.78 -6.98 -20.13
CA HIS A 75 3.56 -7.39 -19.42
C HIS A 75 2.37 -6.51 -19.80
N GLY A 76 2.55 -5.26 -20.19
CA GLY A 76 1.47 -4.31 -20.43
C GLY A 76 1.22 -3.43 -19.21
N TYR A 77 1.06 -4.01 -18.02
CA TYR A 77 0.87 -3.27 -16.77
C TYR A 77 1.82 -3.72 -15.66
N VAL A 78 2.17 -2.78 -14.78
CA VAL A 78 2.97 -3.04 -13.58
C VAL A 78 2.26 -2.51 -12.33
N ILE A 79 2.19 -3.34 -11.30
CA ILE A 79 1.69 -2.95 -9.98
C ILE A 79 2.86 -3.08 -9.00
N ALA A 80 3.42 -1.95 -8.57
CA ALA A 80 4.49 -1.90 -7.59
C ALA A 80 3.91 -1.67 -6.19
N LEU A 81 3.99 -2.68 -5.34
CA LEU A 81 3.63 -2.58 -3.93
C LEU A 81 4.78 -1.94 -3.15
N HIS A 82 4.44 -1.01 -2.27
CA HIS A 82 5.40 -0.43 -1.36
C HIS A 82 4.80 -0.22 0.02
N PRO A 83 5.62 -0.21 1.09
CA PRO A 83 5.14 0.17 2.41
C PRO A 83 4.50 1.55 2.38
N ALA A 84 3.36 1.70 3.04
CA ALA A 84 2.77 3.01 3.22
C ALA A 84 3.61 3.88 4.16
N ALA A 85 3.52 5.19 3.98
CA ALA A 85 4.28 6.13 4.79
C ALA A 85 3.66 6.24 6.19
N SER A 86 4.40 5.87 7.23
CA SER A 86 4.05 6.16 8.61
C SER A 86 4.40 7.61 8.95
N GLY A 87 3.45 8.34 9.56
CA GLY A 87 3.52 9.78 9.80
C GLY A 87 4.86 10.27 10.38
N GLY A 88 5.38 11.38 9.83
CA GLY A 88 6.60 12.06 10.30
C GLY A 88 7.93 11.56 9.71
N THR A 89 7.93 10.51 8.88
CA THR A 89 9.17 9.96 8.27
C THR A 89 9.45 10.60 6.90
N ALA A 90 10.72 10.81 6.57
CA ALA A 90 11.14 11.23 5.24
C ALA A 90 10.65 10.25 4.14
N PRO A 91 10.37 10.72 2.91
CA PRO A 91 9.91 9.85 1.82
C PRO A 91 10.91 8.73 1.55
N ASP A 92 10.41 7.49 1.43
CA ASP A 92 11.24 6.35 1.06
C ASP A 92 11.93 6.62 -0.30
N PRO A 93 13.27 6.63 -0.37
CA PRO A 93 13.99 6.91 -1.60
C PRO A 93 13.66 5.93 -2.73
N ALA A 94 13.28 4.68 -2.41
CA ALA A 94 12.83 3.71 -3.40
C ALA A 94 11.48 4.14 -3.99
N VAL A 95 10.52 4.53 -3.15
CA VAL A 95 9.20 5.01 -3.61
C VAL A 95 9.35 6.31 -4.41
N GLN A 96 10.22 7.22 -3.98
CA GLN A 96 10.50 8.44 -4.73
C GLN A 96 11.09 8.13 -6.12
N ARG A 97 12.04 7.19 -6.20
CA ARG A 97 12.64 6.77 -7.47
C ARG A 97 11.60 6.13 -8.40
N LEU A 98 10.69 5.31 -7.88
CA LEU A 98 9.56 4.76 -8.66
C LEU A 98 8.65 5.85 -9.20
N ARG A 99 8.31 6.86 -8.38
CA ARG A 99 7.50 8.00 -8.83
C ARG A 99 8.20 8.78 -9.94
N THR A 100 9.48 9.10 -9.76
CA THR A 100 10.27 9.81 -10.79
C THR A 100 10.36 8.99 -12.08
N ALA A 101 10.65 7.69 -11.99
CA ALA A 101 10.75 6.83 -13.16
C ALA A 101 9.40 6.72 -13.91
N ARG A 102 8.28 6.57 -13.19
CA ARG A 102 6.94 6.59 -13.78
C ARG A 102 6.66 7.92 -14.51
N SER A 103 7.00 9.05 -13.90
CA SER A 103 6.82 10.36 -14.52
C SER A 103 7.67 10.55 -15.78
N MET A 104 8.92 10.08 -15.78
CA MET A 104 9.81 10.14 -16.96
C MET A 104 9.32 9.27 -18.12
N LEU A 105 8.64 8.17 -17.82
CA LEU A 105 8.03 7.29 -18.83
C LEU A 105 6.68 7.80 -19.35
N GLU A 106 6.14 8.88 -18.76
CA GLU A 106 4.84 9.47 -19.11
C GLU A 106 3.73 8.41 -19.25
N THR A 107 3.74 7.42 -18.35
CA THR A 107 2.92 6.21 -18.47
C THR A 107 1.88 6.10 -17.35
N ASP A 108 0.65 5.78 -17.75
CA ASP A 108 -0.44 5.41 -16.86
C ASP A 108 -0.50 3.89 -16.61
N ARG A 109 0.45 3.12 -17.15
CA ARG A 109 0.51 1.64 -17.04
C ARG A 109 1.24 1.14 -15.79
N VAL A 110 1.63 2.04 -14.88
CA VAL A 110 2.34 1.69 -13.63
C VAL A 110 1.56 2.20 -12.41
N ALA A 111 1.00 1.27 -11.63
CA ALA A 111 0.39 1.55 -10.34
C ALA A 111 1.46 1.51 -9.24
N LEU A 112 1.48 2.53 -8.39
CA LEU A 112 2.29 2.55 -7.15
C LEU A 112 1.32 2.43 -5.98
N VAL A 113 1.26 1.26 -5.37
CA VAL A 113 0.23 0.91 -4.38
C VAL A 113 0.83 0.92 -2.97
N PRO A 114 0.47 1.88 -2.12
CA PRO A 114 0.85 1.87 -0.71
C PRO A 114 0.12 0.74 0.02
N VAL A 115 0.85 0.01 0.85
CA VAL A 115 0.34 -1.11 1.65
C VAL A 115 0.59 -0.85 3.13
N GLU A 116 -0.48 -0.84 3.91
CA GLU A 116 -0.49 -0.68 5.37
C GLU A 116 -0.32 -2.04 6.07
N LEU A 117 0.75 -2.76 5.73
CA LEU A 117 1.11 -4.05 6.33
C LEU A 117 2.56 -4.03 6.84
N PRO A 118 2.89 -4.82 7.87
CA PRO A 118 4.26 -5.22 8.16
C PRO A 118 4.93 -5.85 6.94
N PRO A 119 6.27 -5.82 6.83
CA PRO A 119 6.99 -6.28 5.63
C PRO A 119 6.68 -7.72 5.22
N LEU A 120 6.56 -8.66 6.17
CA LEU A 120 6.17 -10.04 5.86
C LEU A 120 4.72 -10.13 5.38
N GLY A 121 3.82 -9.32 5.94
CA GLY A 121 2.44 -9.20 5.47
C GLY A 121 2.35 -8.63 4.05
N LEU A 122 3.18 -7.64 3.72
CA LEU A 122 3.30 -7.10 2.35
C LEU A 122 3.84 -8.17 1.40
N ALA A 123 4.86 -8.92 1.81
CA ALA A 123 5.44 -10.00 1.01
C ALA A 123 4.39 -11.10 0.71
N LEU A 124 3.57 -11.45 1.69
CA LEU A 124 2.43 -12.37 1.51
C LEU A 124 1.39 -11.79 0.54
N LEU A 125 1.02 -10.52 0.69
CA LEU A 125 0.10 -9.84 -0.22
C LEU A 125 0.63 -9.80 -1.66
N ALA A 126 1.92 -9.54 -1.85
CA ALA A 126 2.57 -9.58 -3.15
C ALA A 126 2.47 -10.97 -3.79
N GLN A 127 2.66 -12.04 -3.00
CA GLN A 127 2.49 -13.41 -3.47
C GLN A 127 1.03 -13.69 -3.88
N GLN A 128 0.04 -13.25 -3.10
CA GLN A 128 -1.39 -13.40 -3.43
C GLN A 128 -1.76 -12.67 -4.74
N LEU A 129 -1.28 -11.44 -4.93
CA LEU A 129 -1.54 -10.70 -6.17
C LEU A 129 -0.89 -11.35 -7.39
N ARG A 130 0.25 -12.03 -7.24
CA ARG A 130 0.88 -12.79 -8.33
C ARG A 130 0.08 -14.03 -8.71
N GLN A 131 -0.50 -14.73 -7.73
CA GLN A 131 -1.41 -15.84 -8.02
C GLN A 131 -2.67 -15.33 -8.76
N LEU A 132 -3.13 -14.13 -8.44
CA LEU A 132 -4.26 -13.51 -9.11
C LEU A 132 -3.92 -12.89 -10.47
N SER A 133 -2.65 -12.54 -10.73
CA SER A 133 -2.24 -11.91 -11.98
C SER A 133 -2.30 -12.85 -13.19
N VAL A 134 -2.44 -14.16 -12.95
CA VAL A 134 -2.66 -15.18 -14.00
C VAL A 134 -4.14 -15.53 -14.18
N CYS A 135 -5.03 -14.92 -13.40
CA CYS A 135 -6.48 -15.06 -13.53
C CYS A 135 -7.06 -13.99 -14.46
N ASP A 136 -8.33 -14.15 -14.84
CA ASP A 136 -9.08 -13.16 -15.63
C ASP A 136 -9.56 -11.98 -14.78
N LEU A 137 -8.59 -11.18 -14.32
CA LEU A 137 -8.80 -9.93 -13.62
C LEU A 137 -8.11 -8.81 -14.40
N SER A 138 -8.80 -7.69 -14.59
CA SER A 138 -8.20 -6.51 -15.19
C SER A 138 -7.11 -5.94 -14.26
N PRO A 139 -6.08 -5.26 -14.82
CA PRO A 139 -4.99 -4.68 -14.03
C PRO A 139 -5.51 -3.72 -12.96
N GLY A 140 -6.55 -2.94 -13.27
CA GLY A 140 -7.15 -2.01 -12.33
C GLY A 140 -7.86 -2.68 -11.15
N VAL A 141 -8.60 -3.77 -11.39
CA VAL A 141 -9.18 -4.61 -10.32
C VAL A 141 -8.07 -5.24 -9.48
N LEU A 142 -7.03 -5.78 -10.12
CA LEU A 142 -5.90 -6.40 -9.43
C LEU A 142 -5.14 -5.40 -8.53
N ALA A 143 -4.90 -4.17 -9.01
CA ALA A 143 -4.27 -3.12 -8.22
C ALA A 143 -5.12 -2.71 -7.01
N CYS A 144 -6.45 -2.60 -7.19
CA CYS A 144 -7.37 -2.29 -6.09
C CYS A 144 -7.53 -3.47 -5.11
N ALA A 145 -7.41 -4.72 -5.56
CA ALA A 145 -7.50 -5.91 -4.73
C ALA A 145 -6.46 -5.94 -3.61
N ALA A 146 -5.32 -5.28 -3.79
CA ALA A 146 -4.31 -5.15 -2.74
C ALA A 146 -4.90 -4.64 -1.41
N ARG A 147 -5.78 -3.62 -1.47
CA ARG A 147 -6.43 -3.03 -0.28
C ARG A 147 -7.45 -3.99 0.34
N LEU A 148 -8.24 -4.67 -0.50
CA LEU A 148 -9.21 -5.66 -0.04
C LEU A 148 -8.51 -6.81 0.67
N LEU A 149 -7.51 -7.40 0.02
CA LEU A 149 -6.80 -8.58 0.52
C LEU A 149 -5.96 -8.28 1.76
N ALA A 150 -5.46 -7.05 1.92
CA ALA A 150 -4.79 -6.62 3.15
C ALA A 150 -5.67 -6.80 4.41
N HIS A 151 -7.00 -6.70 4.29
CA HIS A 151 -7.92 -6.96 5.40
C HIS A 151 -8.01 -8.45 5.79
N TYR A 152 -7.56 -9.35 4.92
CA TYR A 152 -7.50 -10.79 5.15
C TYR A 152 -6.09 -11.27 5.53
N VAL A 153 -5.16 -10.34 5.77
CA VAL A 153 -3.80 -10.62 6.24
C VAL A 153 -3.68 -10.30 7.72
N TYR A 154 -3.44 -11.35 8.50
CA TYR A 154 -3.12 -11.28 9.92
C TYR A 154 -1.60 -11.22 10.06
N ALA A 155 -1.04 -10.01 10.15
CA ALA A 155 0.39 -9.81 10.23
C ALA A 155 0.79 -9.23 11.58
N GLY A 156 1.88 -9.75 12.14
CA GLY A 156 2.32 -9.46 13.49
C GLY A 156 3.78 -9.86 13.72
N ALA A 157 4.26 -9.62 14.93
CA ALA A 157 5.58 -10.06 15.34
C ALA A 157 5.61 -10.43 16.82
N LEU A 158 6.47 -11.38 17.14
CA LEU A 158 6.95 -11.63 18.49
C LEU A 158 8.15 -10.71 18.74
N LEU A 159 8.06 -9.82 19.71
CA LEU A 159 9.05 -8.79 19.98
C LEU A 159 9.71 -9.02 21.35
N GLY A 160 11.03 -8.83 21.41
CA GLY A 160 11.77 -8.74 22.67
C GLY A 160 11.69 -7.36 23.34
N SER A 161 11.15 -6.36 22.65
CA SER A 161 10.94 -5.00 23.18
C SER A 161 9.88 -4.27 22.34
N VAL A 162 9.07 -3.45 23.01
CA VAL A 162 8.02 -2.62 22.41
C VAL A 162 8.30 -1.12 22.56
N ALA A 163 9.53 -0.75 22.97
CA ALA A 163 9.87 0.62 23.35
C ALA A 163 9.84 1.65 22.20
N ARG A 164 9.85 1.21 20.94
CA ARG A 164 9.86 2.06 19.73
C ARG A 164 8.75 1.66 18.75
N LEU A 165 7.65 1.12 19.26
CA LEU A 165 6.53 0.66 18.45
C LEU A 165 5.60 1.83 18.13
N ASP A 166 6.14 2.88 17.50
CA ASP A 166 5.43 4.16 17.30
C ASP A 166 4.34 4.07 16.21
N ARG A 167 4.40 3.04 15.37
CA ARG A 167 3.50 2.85 14.23
C ARG A 167 2.13 2.28 14.60
N LEU A 168 2.00 1.66 15.78
CA LEU A 168 0.76 1.00 16.19
C LEU A 168 0.10 1.78 17.32
N PRO A 169 -1.21 2.07 17.23
CA PRO A 169 -1.96 2.72 18.30
C PRO A 169 -2.28 1.71 19.41
N VAL A 170 -1.25 1.16 20.06
CA VAL A 170 -1.39 0.27 21.20
C VAL A 170 -1.36 1.09 22.48
N THR A 171 -2.36 0.92 23.35
CA THR A 171 -2.46 1.68 24.58
C THR A 171 -1.23 1.43 25.47
N LEU A 172 -0.54 2.53 25.78
CA LEU A 172 0.73 2.63 26.49
C LEU A 172 0.71 2.05 27.92
N THR A 173 -0.43 1.55 28.41
CA THR A 173 -0.54 0.83 29.70
C THR A 173 0.34 -0.44 29.76
N ALA A 174 0.85 -0.92 28.63
CA ALA A 174 1.85 -1.99 28.55
C ALA A 174 3.29 -1.55 28.90
N HIS A 175 3.65 -0.25 28.81
CA HIS A 175 5.02 0.21 29.11
C HIS A 175 5.37 0.12 30.60
N ALA A 176 4.38 0.20 31.50
CA ALA A 176 4.62 0.03 32.93
C ALA A 176 5.03 -1.41 33.32
N LYS A 177 4.80 -2.40 32.44
CA LYS A 177 5.13 -3.82 32.68
C LYS A 177 6.31 -4.34 31.83
N SER A 178 6.92 -3.50 30.98
CA SER A 178 8.03 -3.91 30.10
C SER A 178 9.40 -3.94 30.78
N TRP A 179 9.45 -3.80 32.11
CA TRP A 179 10.67 -3.82 32.93
C TRP A 179 10.99 -5.20 33.52
N VAL A 180 10.35 -6.27 33.04
CA VAL A 180 10.70 -7.65 33.43
C VAL A 180 11.69 -8.22 32.41
N PRO A 181 12.95 -8.52 32.80
CA PRO A 181 13.89 -9.19 31.92
C PRO A 181 13.32 -10.52 31.39
N GLY A 182 13.43 -10.75 30.08
CA GLY A 182 12.97 -11.97 29.44
C GLY A 182 11.49 -12.01 29.03
N ALA A 183 10.72 -10.93 29.23
CA ALA A 183 9.35 -10.85 28.71
C ALA A 183 9.34 -10.75 27.17
N GLN A 184 8.50 -11.55 26.53
CA GLN A 184 8.20 -11.44 25.10
C GLN A 184 6.79 -10.91 24.91
N PHE A 185 6.63 -10.09 23.87
CA PHE A 185 5.35 -9.47 23.51
C PHE A 185 4.93 -9.97 22.14
N ALA A 186 3.72 -10.50 22.04
CA ALA A 186 3.13 -10.82 20.75
C ALA A 186 2.29 -9.63 20.31
N VAL A 187 2.60 -9.11 19.12
CA VAL A 187 1.94 -7.95 18.54
C VAL A 187 1.27 -8.37 17.24
N LEU A 188 -0.01 -8.08 17.10
CA LEU A 188 -0.75 -8.13 15.85
C LEU A 188 -0.87 -6.70 15.34
N ALA A 189 -0.40 -6.43 14.12
CA ALA A 189 -0.54 -5.12 13.48
C ALA A 189 -1.84 -5.03 12.68
N THR A 190 -2.14 -6.07 11.91
CA THR A 190 -3.34 -6.17 11.07
C THR A 190 -4.07 -7.49 11.33
N PRO A 191 -5.39 -7.55 11.12
CA PRO A 191 -6.27 -6.46 10.67
C PRO A 191 -6.64 -5.45 11.77
N ARG A 192 -6.47 -5.81 13.05
CA ARG A 192 -6.71 -4.91 14.19
C ARG A 192 -5.51 -4.93 15.13
N PRO A 193 -4.87 -3.77 15.40
CA PRO A 193 -3.73 -3.70 16.30
C PRO A 193 -4.03 -4.27 17.68
N ARG A 194 -3.22 -5.24 18.13
CA ARG A 194 -3.29 -5.84 19.47
C ARG A 194 -1.88 -6.13 19.98
N LEU A 195 -1.68 -5.94 21.27
CA LEU A 195 -0.43 -6.28 21.95
C LEU A 195 -0.80 -7.10 23.18
N VAL A 196 -0.19 -8.29 23.29
CA VAL A 196 -0.35 -9.17 24.45
C VAL A 196 1.02 -9.60 24.96
N ARG A 197 1.11 -9.88 26.26
CA ARG A 197 2.27 -10.56 26.81
C ARG A 197 2.11 -12.06 26.60
N VAL A 198 3.15 -12.71 26.07
CA VAL A 198 3.15 -14.16 25.86
C VAL A 198 2.88 -14.89 27.19
N GLY A 199 1.98 -15.86 27.14
CA GLY A 199 1.59 -16.69 28.30
C GLY A 199 0.52 -16.07 29.22
N GLN A 200 0.04 -14.85 28.96
CA GLN A 200 -1.05 -14.24 29.71
C GLN A 200 -2.35 -14.14 28.93
N GLU A 201 -2.26 -13.71 27.67
CA GLU A 201 -3.40 -13.51 26.78
C GLU A 201 -3.07 -14.05 25.39
N GLU A 202 -4.10 -14.48 24.66
CA GLU A 202 -3.99 -14.97 23.30
C GLU A 202 -4.21 -13.85 22.28
N LEU A 203 -3.53 -13.93 21.13
CA LEU A 203 -3.81 -13.05 20.00
C LEU A 203 -5.08 -13.52 19.28
N PRO A 204 -5.97 -12.59 18.90
CA PRO A 204 -7.12 -12.94 18.06
C PRO A 204 -6.62 -13.47 16.71
N GLY A 205 -7.20 -14.59 16.28
CA GLY A 205 -6.83 -15.26 15.03
C GLY A 205 -7.88 -15.12 13.92
N PRO A 206 -7.56 -15.58 12.71
CA PRO A 206 -8.49 -15.61 11.59
C PRO A 206 -9.64 -16.58 11.82
N GLU A 207 -10.84 -16.21 11.37
CA GLU A 207 -12.04 -17.07 11.37
C GLU A 207 -12.17 -17.92 10.09
N PHE A 208 -11.11 -17.96 9.28
CA PHE A 208 -11.05 -18.65 8.00
C PHE A 208 -9.73 -19.41 7.84
N GLY A 209 -9.71 -20.38 6.91
CA GLY A 209 -8.52 -21.18 6.64
C GLY A 209 -7.36 -20.34 6.12
N THR A 210 -6.23 -20.37 6.83
CA THR A 210 -5.02 -19.62 6.47
C THR A 210 -3.80 -20.51 6.46
N ARG A 211 -2.76 -20.08 5.72
CA ARG A 211 -1.38 -20.54 5.95
C ARG A 211 -0.59 -19.45 6.65
N LEU A 212 0.36 -19.87 7.48
CA LEU A 212 1.23 -19.00 8.27
C LEU A 212 2.63 -18.97 7.66
N LEU A 213 3.12 -17.78 7.37
CA LEU A 213 4.52 -17.51 7.13
C LEU A 213 5.18 -17.07 8.43
N VAL A 214 6.37 -17.60 8.70
CA VAL A 214 7.19 -17.22 9.86
C VAL A 214 8.55 -16.79 9.36
N ALA A 215 8.92 -15.57 9.70
CA ALA A 215 10.27 -15.07 9.50
C ALA A 215 10.99 -15.03 10.84
N ALA A 216 11.77 -16.08 11.10
CA ALA A 216 12.53 -16.18 12.34
C ALA A 216 13.61 -15.09 12.39
N GLY A 217 13.61 -14.32 13.48
CA GLY A 217 14.74 -13.48 13.85
C GLY A 217 15.21 -13.82 15.26
N GLN A 218 15.88 -12.87 15.90
CA GLN A 218 16.55 -13.08 17.19
C GLN A 218 15.71 -12.50 18.35
N PRO A 219 15.74 -13.08 19.56
CA PRO A 219 16.20 -14.43 19.84
C PRO A 219 15.26 -15.49 19.21
N PRO A 220 15.77 -16.69 18.91
CA PRO A 220 14.96 -17.77 18.39
C PRO A 220 13.83 -18.08 19.36
N SER A 221 12.62 -18.20 18.83
CA SER A 221 11.43 -18.62 19.56
C SER A 221 10.59 -19.46 18.64
N ASP A 222 10.11 -20.58 19.16
CA ASP A 222 9.18 -21.48 18.50
C ASP A 222 7.72 -21.13 18.83
N TRP A 223 7.45 -20.12 19.67
CA TRP A 223 6.10 -19.75 20.10
C TRP A 223 5.13 -19.55 18.92
N VAL A 224 5.60 -18.96 17.82
CA VAL A 224 4.80 -18.75 16.61
C VAL A 224 4.36 -20.10 16.00
N THR A 225 5.24 -21.10 15.97
CA THR A 225 4.96 -22.40 15.36
C THR A 225 4.29 -23.38 16.33
N THR A 226 4.60 -23.31 17.62
CA THR A 226 4.13 -24.27 18.65
C THR A 226 2.89 -23.80 19.40
N THR A 227 2.64 -22.48 19.47
CA THR A 227 1.51 -21.90 20.20
C THR A 227 0.54 -21.16 19.29
N LEU A 228 1.04 -20.19 18.49
CA LEU A 228 0.18 -19.36 17.65
C LEU A 228 -0.44 -20.15 16.49
N ALA A 229 0.35 -20.94 15.76
CA ALA A 229 -0.16 -21.73 14.64
C ALA A 229 -1.30 -22.69 15.03
N PRO A 230 -1.19 -23.48 16.13
CA PRO A 230 -2.31 -24.30 16.60
C PRO A 230 -3.52 -23.49 17.07
N SER A 231 -3.34 -22.40 17.81
CA SER A 231 -4.46 -21.59 18.32
C SER A 231 -5.27 -20.96 17.17
N TRP A 232 -4.60 -20.56 16.10
CA TRP A 232 -5.20 -20.02 14.88
C TRP A 232 -5.69 -21.10 13.90
N ARG A 233 -5.47 -22.39 14.22
CA ARG A 233 -5.86 -23.54 13.39
C ARG A 233 -5.39 -23.39 11.94
N VAL A 234 -4.16 -22.92 11.75
CA VAL A 234 -3.59 -22.69 10.41
C VAL A 234 -3.41 -24.02 9.69
N GLN A 235 -3.61 -24.01 8.38
CA GLN A 235 -3.57 -25.20 7.52
C GLN A 235 -2.14 -25.59 7.11
N GLY A 236 -1.16 -24.76 7.44
CA GLY A 236 0.24 -25.02 7.16
C GLY A 236 1.12 -23.86 7.62
N VAL A 237 2.39 -24.16 7.87
CA VAL A 237 3.41 -23.20 8.30
C VAL A 237 4.60 -23.29 7.35
N ALA A 238 5.12 -22.15 6.90
CA ALA A 238 6.36 -22.08 6.14
C ALA A 238 7.30 -21.02 6.72
N THR A 239 8.59 -21.35 6.77
CA THR A 239 9.64 -20.43 7.22
C THR A 239 10.23 -19.70 6.03
N VAL A 240 10.40 -18.39 6.16
CA VAL A 240 11.01 -17.53 5.13
C VAL A 240 12.10 -16.66 5.75
N PRO A 241 13.05 -16.14 4.95
CA PRO A 241 14.00 -15.14 5.43
C PRO A 241 13.27 -13.89 5.97
N LEU A 242 13.85 -13.26 6.99
CA LEU A 242 13.33 -12.00 7.52
C LEU A 242 13.46 -10.88 6.47
N PRO A 243 12.36 -10.23 6.06
CA PRO A 243 12.44 -9.11 5.13
C PRO A 243 13.33 -8.00 5.71
N GLU A 244 14.19 -7.40 4.89
CA GLU A 244 15.15 -6.38 5.34
C GLU A 244 14.48 -5.17 6.02
N PRO A 245 13.29 -4.69 5.58
CA PRO A 245 12.62 -3.56 6.23
C PRO A 245 12.03 -3.86 7.62
N SER A 246 11.99 -5.12 8.07
CA SER A 246 11.28 -5.55 9.29
C SER A 246 11.80 -4.86 10.54
N GLY A 247 13.12 -4.76 10.70
CA GLY A 247 13.71 -4.14 11.89
C GLY A 247 13.34 -2.67 12.05
N THR A 248 13.34 -1.93 10.94
CA THR A 248 12.91 -0.52 10.89
C THR A 248 11.41 -0.38 11.11
N TRP A 249 10.60 -1.29 10.54
CA TRP A 249 9.15 -1.26 10.69
C TRP A 249 8.73 -1.50 12.14
N TRP A 250 9.31 -2.51 12.82
CA TRP A 250 8.99 -2.88 14.19
C TRP A 250 9.75 -2.07 15.25
N GLY A 251 10.73 -1.26 14.85
CA GLY A 251 11.54 -0.44 15.76
C GLY A 251 12.58 -1.24 16.58
N THR A 252 12.78 -2.52 16.26
CA THR A 252 13.71 -3.43 16.93
C THR A 252 14.20 -4.50 15.96
N THR A 253 15.44 -4.98 16.13
CA THR A 253 15.95 -6.16 15.40
C THR A 253 15.73 -7.46 16.17
N ARG A 254 15.28 -7.37 17.43
CA ARG A 254 14.93 -8.52 18.25
C ARG A 254 13.47 -8.93 18.03
N LEU A 255 13.19 -9.56 16.90
CA LEU A 255 11.85 -10.00 16.53
C LEU A 255 11.82 -11.35 15.82
N ALA A 256 10.65 -11.99 15.82
CA ALA A 256 10.25 -12.95 14.80
C ALA A 256 8.92 -12.47 14.19
N GLU A 257 8.88 -12.26 12.88
CA GLU A 257 7.69 -11.77 12.20
C GLU A 257 6.81 -12.94 11.74
N PHE A 258 5.51 -12.76 11.75
CA PHE A 258 4.56 -13.74 11.24
C PHE A 258 3.48 -13.08 10.40
N ALA A 259 3.01 -13.77 9.37
CA ALA A 259 1.89 -13.34 8.55
C ALA A 259 1.03 -14.54 8.19
N ALA A 260 -0.25 -14.51 8.54
CA ALA A 260 -1.24 -15.49 8.11
C ALA A 260 -2.19 -14.87 7.09
N GLY A 261 -2.56 -15.64 6.08
CA GLY A 261 -3.55 -15.21 5.10
C GLY A 261 -4.05 -16.34 4.23
N LEU A 262 -4.99 -15.99 3.36
CA LEU A 262 -5.57 -16.90 2.37
C LEU A 262 -4.49 -17.36 1.40
N HIS A 263 -4.53 -18.64 1.03
CA HIS A 263 -3.54 -19.25 0.14
C HIS A 263 -4.15 -19.99 -1.06
N ASP A 264 -5.47 -20.24 -1.02
CA ASP A 264 -6.20 -20.85 -2.11
C ASP A 264 -6.56 -19.77 -3.14
N VAL A 265 -6.03 -19.90 -4.36
CA VAL A 265 -6.25 -18.96 -5.46
C VAL A 265 -7.73 -18.85 -5.84
N SER A 266 -8.51 -19.92 -5.69
CA SER A 266 -9.95 -19.91 -5.99
C SER A 266 -10.71 -19.03 -5.00
N VAL A 267 -10.34 -19.11 -3.71
CA VAL A 267 -10.92 -18.26 -2.66
C VAL A 267 -10.51 -16.80 -2.85
N LEU A 268 -9.23 -16.55 -3.15
CA LEU A 268 -8.73 -15.21 -3.48
C LEU A 268 -9.48 -14.61 -4.67
N TYR A 269 -9.60 -15.39 -5.75
CA TYR A 269 -10.29 -14.95 -6.97
C TYR A 269 -11.77 -14.65 -6.67
N GLN A 270 -12.45 -15.52 -5.94
CA GLN A 270 -13.86 -15.34 -5.61
C GLN A 270 -14.10 -14.11 -4.72
N LEU A 271 -13.22 -13.85 -3.75
CA LEU A 271 -13.30 -12.64 -2.95
C LEU A 271 -13.19 -11.39 -3.82
N VAL A 272 -12.25 -11.36 -4.75
CA VAL A 272 -12.04 -10.20 -5.63
C VAL A 272 -13.16 -10.06 -6.66
N SER A 273 -13.60 -11.16 -7.28
CA SER A 273 -14.60 -11.16 -8.35
C SER A 273 -16.02 -10.88 -7.84
N SER A 274 -16.31 -11.19 -6.57
CA SER A 274 -17.60 -10.91 -5.93
C SER A 274 -17.84 -9.42 -5.64
N VAL A 275 -16.79 -8.60 -5.64
CA VAL A 275 -16.91 -7.17 -5.37
C VAL A 275 -17.37 -6.43 -6.63
N ARG A 276 -18.31 -5.51 -6.45
CA ARG A 276 -18.84 -4.69 -7.55
C ARG A 276 -17.73 -3.90 -8.23
N ARG A 277 -17.61 -4.09 -9.54
CA ARG A 277 -16.67 -3.38 -10.41
C ARG A 277 -17.29 -2.08 -10.90
N GLU A 278 -16.45 -1.06 -11.03
CA GLU A 278 -16.78 0.25 -11.58
C GLU A 278 -15.68 0.71 -12.53
N LEU A 279 -15.98 1.66 -13.42
CA LEU A 279 -14.97 2.28 -14.27
C LEU A 279 -14.43 3.56 -13.64
N CYS A 280 -13.12 3.72 -13.65
CA CYS A 280 -12.49 4.96 -13.23
C CYS A 280 -12.84 6.07 -14.22
N ARG A 281 -13.52 7.13 -13.75
CA ARG A 281 -13.86 8.30 -14.57
C ARG A 281 -12.67 9.11 -15.09
N TRP A 282 -11.47 8.88 -14.54
CA TRP A 282 -10.25 9.58 -14.94
C TRP A 282 -9.45 8.78 -15.97
N CYS A 283 -9.00 7.57 -15.63
CA CYS A 283 -8.15 6.76 -16.51
C CYS A 283 -8.89 5.65 -17.28
N GLY A 284 -10.17 5.41 -17.01
CA GLY A 284 -10.97 4.41 -17.71
C GLY A 284 -10.75 2.95 -17.29
N LEU A 285 -9.80 2.65 -16.42
CA LEU A 285 -9.58 1.29 -15.90
C LEU A 285 -10.70 0.87 -14.94
N GLU A 286 -11.04 -0.43 -14.95
CA GLU A 286 -11.92 -1.01 -13.93
C GLU A 286 -11.29 -0.88 -12.53
N LEU A 287 -12.12 -0.70 -11.51
CA LEU A 287 -11.69 -0.65 -10.12
C LEU A 287 -12.73 -1.32 -9.22
N ILE A 288 -12.27 -1.72 -8.04
CA ILE A 288 -13.10 -2.08 -6.90
C ILE A 288 -12.79 -1.16 -5.72
N GLY A 289 -13.77 -0.92 -4.87
CA GLY A 289 -13.66 0.01 -3.74
C GLY A 289 -13.87 1.47 -4.13
N ASP A 290 -13.25 2.39 -3.39
CA ASP A 290 -13.52 3.83 -3.45
C ASP A 290 -12.45 4.66 -4.22
N ARG A 291 -11.33 4.04 -4.60
CA ARG A 291 -10.21 4.71 -5.30
C ARG A 291 -9.56 3.79 -6.33
N CYS A 292 -9.18 4.36 -7.46
CA CYS A 292 -8.45 3.66 -8.52
C CYS A 292 -7.01 3.34 -8.09
N GLY A 293 -6.54 2.11 -8.34
CA GLY A 293 -5.17 1.68 -8.01
C GLY A 293 -4.06 2.34 -8.85
N PHE A 294 -4.37 2.88 -10.04
CA PHE A 294 -3.39 3.49 -10.95
C PHE A 294 -3.26 5.01 -10.77
N CYS A 295 -4.37 5.73 -10.92
CA CYS A 295 -4.38 7.20 -10.86
C CYS A 295 -4.78 7.76 -9.49
N ALA A 296 -5.13 6.91 -8.52
CA ALA A 296 -5.62 7.30 -7.18
C ALA A 296 -6.89 8.16 -7.15
N ALA A 297 -7.54 8.39 -8.30
CA ALA A 297 -8.78 9.12 -8.40
C ALA A 297 -9.89 8.44 -7.59
N PRO A 298 -10.67 9.18 -6.78
CA PRO A 298 -11.81 8.62 -6.07
C PRO A 298 -12.94 8.30 -7.05
N LEU A 299 -13.65 7.19 -6.77
CA LEU A 299 -14.81 6.75 -7.55
C LEU A 299 -15.90 7.83 -7.55
N LEU A 300 -16.26 8.31 -6.36
CA LEU A 300 -17.21 9.40 -6.19
C LEU A 300 -16.48 10.74 -6.13
N ALA A 301 -17.08 11.77 -6.73
CA ALA A 301 -16.63 13.13 -6.50
C ALA A 301 -16.81 13.49 -5.01
N PRO A 302 -15.88 14.24 -4.39
CA PRO A 302 -16.12 14.80 -3.07
C PRO A 302 -17.41 15.63 -3.10
N PRO A 303 -18.24 15.59 -2.04
CA PRO A 303 -19.40 16.48 -1.96
C PRO A 303 -18.93 17.94 -2.10
N PRO A 304 -19.73 18.82 -2.75
CA PRO A 304 -19.38 20.23 -2.87
C PRO A 304 -19.12 20.80 -1.48
N GLN A 305 -17.93 21.35 -1.26
CA GLN A 305 -17.61 21.98 0.01
C GLN A 305 -18.54 23.19 0.20
N PRO A 306 -19.12 23.38 1.39
CA PRO A 306 -19.85 24.61 1.67
C PRO A 306 -18.91 25.79 1.43
N PRO A 307 -19.39 26.89 0.84
CA PRO A 307 -18.56 28.06 0.58
C PRO A 307 -17.89 28.49 1.89
N PRO A 308 -16.61 28.89 1.84
CA PRO A 308 -15.94 29.39 3.03
C PRO A 308 -16.79 30.49 3.65
N PRO A 309 -16.90 30.56 4.99
CA PRO A 309 -17.64 31.63 5.64
C PRO A 309 -17.13 32.96 5.10
N SER A 310 -18.02 33.72 4.46
CA SER A 310 -17.70 35.08 4.03
C SER A 310 -17.23 35.84 5.25
N LEU A 311 -15.97 36.28 5.23
CA LEU A 311 -15.46 37.25 6.20
C LEU A 311 -16.35 38.49 6.05
N ALA A 312 -17.32 38.61 6.95
CA ALA A 312 -18.13 39.82 7.04
C ALA A 312 -17.16 41.00 7.13
N PRO A 313 -17.35 42.06 6.32
CA PRO A 313 -16.48 43.22 6.40
C PRO A 313 -16.53 43.71 7.85
N ALA A 314 -15.36 43.76 8.48
CA ALA A 314 -15.21 44.32 9.82
C ALA A 314 -15.89 45.69 9.79
N ARG A 315 -16.98 45.83 10.56
CA ARG A 315 -17.59 47.13 10.80
C ARG A 315 -16.48 48.00 11.38
N ALA A 316 -15.97 48.92 10.57
CA ALA A 316 -15.08 49.96 11.04
C ALA A 316 -15.82 50.68 12.16
N HIS A 317 -15.38 50.47 13.40
CA HIS A 317 -15.76 51.33 14.49
C HIS A 317 -15.24 52.72 14.10
N ALA A 318 -16.17 53.59 13.70
CA ALA A 318 -15.92 55.01 13.56
C ALA A 318 -15.55 55.54 14.95
N GLY A 319 -14.26 55.47 15.28
CA GLY A 319 -13.69 56.17 16.40
C GLY A 319 -13.88 57.66 16.14
N SER A 320 -14.78 58.28 16.90
CA SER A 320 -14.93 59.72 16.98
C SER A 320 -13.58 60.33 17.35
N VAL A 321 -12.84 60.83 16.34
CA VAL A 321 -11.69 61.70 16.56
C VAL A 321 -12.22 62.99 17.16
N ARG A 322 -12.01 63.16 18.46
CA ARG A 322 -12.33 64.40 19.17
C ARG A 322 -11.27 65.43 18.76
N ALA A 323 -11.69 66.41 17.96
CA ALA A 323 -10.83 67.53 17.56
C ALA A 323 -10.36 68.31 18.79
N LEU A 324 -9.04 68.51 18.92
CA LEU A 324 -8.44 69.43 19.88
C LEU A 324 -8.63 70.86 19.36
N PRO A 325 -9.02 71.84 20.20
CA PRO A 325 -9.22 73.21 19.75
C PRO A 325 -7.89 73.92 19.46
N PRO A 326 -7.87 74.91 18.56
CA PRO A 326 -6.66 75.65 18.22
C PRO A 326 -6.40 76.81 19.20
N GLY A 327 -5.16 76.89 19.69
CA GLY A 327 -4.44 78.14 19.97
C GLY A 327 -4.34 78.60 21.43
N MET A 328 -3.11 78.85 21.90
CA MET A 328 -2.59 80.22 22.13
C MET A 328 -1.10 80.20 22.54
N THR A 329 -0.32 81.02 21.82
CA THR A 329 1.00 81.63 22.12
C THR A 329 2.09 80.81 22.78
#